data_AF-A0A353YF74-F1
#
_entry.id   AF-A0A353YF74-F1
#
_cell.length_a   1.000
_cell.length_b   1.000
_cell.length_c   1.000
_cell.angle_alpha   90.00
_cell.angle_beta   90.00
_cell.angle_gamma   90.00
#
_symmetry.space_group_name_H-M   'P 1'
#
loop_
_entity.id
_entity.type
_entity.pdbx_description
1 polymer ?
#
loop_
_entity_poly.entity_id
_entity_poly.type
_entity_poly.pdbx_seq_one_letter_code
_entity_poly.pdbx_strand_id
1 'polypeptide(L)'
;MAEVKPRCRLYLQLPAQPSAKLEAQLAQALASADAACVLLCRDDVPTDESHAGHLLDLIQGRGVACLIEADARLGERLGADGLHIEADDEAYRKARDL
;
A
#
# COMPACT_ATOMS: atom_id res chain seq x y z
N MET A 1 13.28 30.50 10.39
CA MET A 1 13.16 29.09 9.97
C MET A 1 12.50 29.10 8.61
N ALA A 2 13.05 28.39 7.61
CA ALA A 2 12.44 28.36 6.28
C ALA A 2 11.08 27.64 6.37
N GLU A 3 10.06 28.23 5.76
CA GLU A 3 8.72 27.66 5.67
C GLU A 3 8.78 26.41 4.78
N VAL A 4 8.59 25.23 5.37
CA VAL A 4 8.50 23.97 4.62
C VAL A 4 7.14 23.96 3.94
N LYS A 5 7.08 24.35 2.67
CA LYS A 5 5.88 24.13 1.86
C LYS A 5 5.57 22.63 1.82
N PRO A 6 4.36 22.19 2.16
CA PRO A 6 3.98 20.78 2.01
C PRO A 6 4.18 20.39 0.54
N ARG A 7 5.08 19.45 0.28
CA ARG A 7 5.23 18.86 -1.06
C ARG A 7 4.15 17.80 -1.19
N CYS A 8 3.14 18.06 -2.01
CA CYS A 8 2.19 17.04 -2.40
C CYS A 8 2.93 15.95 -3.20
N ARG A 9 3.03 14.76 -2.61
CA ARG A 9 3.56 13.54 -3.23
C ARG A 9 2.42 12.67 -3.72
N LEU A 10 2.69 11.75 -4.62
CA LEU A 10 1.65 10.88 -5.17
C LEU A 10 1.26 9.77 -4.19
N TYR A 11 -0.03 9.50 -4.12
CA TYR A 11 -0.62 8.32 -3.49
C TYR A 11 -1.24 7.48 -4.62
N LEU A 12 -0.76 6.25 -4.81
CA LEU A 12 -1.22 5.38 -5.88
C LEU A 12 -2.10 4.27 -5.32
N GLN A 13 -3.13 3.89 -6.05
CA GLN A 13 -3.95 2.71 -5.76
C GLN A 13 -3.64 1.64 -6.79
N LEU A 14 -3.38 0.42 -6.32
CA LEU A 14 -3.09 -0.74 -7.14
C LEU A 14 -4.08 -1.86 -6.77
N PRO A 15 -4.72 -2.53 -7.73
CA PRO A 15 -5.51 -3.72 -7.42
C PRO A 15 -4.64 -4.79 -6.76
N ALA A 16 -5.20 -5.60 -5.85
CA ALA A 16 -4.47 -6.70 -5.20
C ALA A 16 -3.92 -7.76 -6.18
N GLN A 17 -4.54 -7.89 -7.35
CA GLN A 17 -4.12 -8.82 -8.41
C GLN A 17 -3.88 -8.05 -9.72
N PRO A 18 -2.81 -7.24 -9.80
CA PRO A 18 -2.47 -6.53 -11.01
C PRO A 18 -2.04 -7.50 -12.11
N SER A 19 -2.25 -7.12 -13.37
CA SER A 19 -1.57 -7.82 -14.48
C SER A 19 -0.06 -7.54 -14.44
N ALA A 20 0.76 -8.45 -14.97
CA ALA A 20 2.21 -8.24 -15.08
C ALA A 20 2.58 -6.93 -15.81
N LYS A 21 1.76 -6.48 -16.76
CA LYS A 21 1.92 -5.18 -17.43
C LYS A 21 1.77 -4.02 -16.45
N LEU A 22 0.77 -4.08 -15.58
CA LEU A 22 0.49 -3.04 -14.59
C LEU A 22 1.57 -3.02 -13.50
N GLU A 23 2.07 -4.18 -13.06
CA GLU A 23 3.22 -4.27 -12.16
C GLU A 23 4.47 -3.62 -12.75
N ALA A 24 4.78 -3.90 -14.02
CA ALA A 24 5.89 -3.26 -14.71
C ALA A 24 5.72 -1.74 -14.81
N GLN A 25 4.49 -1.27 -15.06
CA GLN A 25 4.16 0.16 -15.07
C GLN A 25 4.30 0.79 -13.69
N LEU A 26 3.90 0.10 -12.62
CA LEU A 26 4.11 0.54 -11.24
C LEU A 26 5.61 0.67 -10.96
N ALA A 27 6.41 -0.35 -11.24
CA ALA A 27 7.85 -0.32 -11.01
C ALA A 27 8.54 0.84 -11.75
N GLN A 28 8.07 1.16 -12.96
CA GLN A 28 8.53 2.31 -13.74
C GLN A 28 8.06 3.65 -13.14
N ALA A 29 6.81 3.73 -12.67
CA ALA A 29 6.27 4.92 -12.02
C ALA A 29 6.99 5.22 -10.70
N LEU A 30 7.24 4.21 -9.87
CA LEU A 30 8.00 4.35 -8.62
C LEU A 30 9.48 4.70 -8.86
N ALA A 31 10.01 4.47 -10.06
CA ALA A 31 11.37 4.89 -10.42
C ALA A 31 11.46 6.37 -10.82
N SER A 32 10.38 6.95 -11.35
CA SER A 32 10.41 8.27 -11.99
C SER A 32 9.55 9.33 -11.30
N ALA A 33 8.60 8.93 -10.48
CA ALA A 33 7.68 9.82 -9.80
C ALA A 33 7.94 9.88 -8.28
N ASP A 34 7.68 11.05 -7.69
CA ASP A 34 7.76 11.25 -6.23
C ASP A 34 6.50 10.71 -5.55
N ALA A 35 6.38 9.38 -5.50
CA ALA A 35 5.32 8.67 -4.80
C ALA A 35 5.66 8.51 -3.32
N ALA A 36 4.74 8.88 -2.44
CA ALA A 36 4.86 8.64 -1.00
C ALA A 36 4.34 7.26 -0.60
N CYS A 37 3.31 6.79 -1.30
CA CYS A 37 2.52 5.65 -0.86
C CYS A 37 1.90 4.91 -2.04
N VAL A 38 1.79 3.59 -1.90
CA VAL A 38 0.94 2.72 -2.72
C VAL A 38 -0.02 1.97 -1.79
N LEU A 39 -1.30 1.94 -2.16
CA LEU A 39 -2.32 1.12 -1.53
C LEU A 39 -2.60 -0.12 -2.38
N LEU A 40 -2.50 -1.30 -1.78
CA LEU A 40 -3.04 -2.54 -2.34
C LEU A 40 -4.53 -2.61 -2.01
N CYS A 41 -5.35 -2.35 -3.03
CA CYS A 41 -6.80 -2.37 -2.96
C CYS A 41 -7.33 -3.80 -2.88
N ARG A 42 -8.26 -4.03 -1.97
CA ARG A 42 -8.94 -5.31 -1.79
C ARG A 42 -9.72 -5.66 -3.04
N ASP A 43 -9.75 -6.96 -3.35
CA ASP A 43 -10.57 -7.52 -4.42
C ASP A 43 -11.70 -8.38 -3.82
N ASP A 44 -12.68 -8.75 -4.63
CA ASP A 44 -13.77 -9.64 -4.24
C ASP A 44 -13.29 -11.09 -4.01
N VAL A 45 -12.11 -11.41 -4.54
CA VAL A 45 -11.43 -12.69 -4.40
C VAL A 45 -10.39 -12.64 -3.27
N PRO A 46 -10.14 -13.77 -2.58
CA PRO A 46 -9.09 -13.84 -1.58
C PRO A 46 -7.73 -13.40 -2.13
N THR A 47 -7.00 -12.59 -1.36
CA THR A 47 -5.67 -12.14 -1.72
C THR A 47 -4.68 -13.31 -1.71
N ASP A 48 -3.92 -13.47 -2.79
CA ASP A 48 -2.75 -14.35 -2.79
C ASP A 48 -1.63 -13.69 -1.96
N GLU A 49 -1.39 -14.22 -0.75
CA GLU A 49 -0.41 -13.67 0.17
C GLU A 49 1.02 -13.68 -0.39
N SER A 50 1.38 -14.67 -1.22
CA SER A 50 2.72 -14.73 -1.83
C SER A 50 2.90 -13.62 -2.85
N HIS A 51 1.88 -13.39 -3.67
CA HIS A 51 1.89 -12.31 -4.65
C HIS A 51 1.86 -10.93 -3.97
N ALA A 52 1.00 -10.75 -2.96
CA ALA A 52 0.93 -9.51 -2.19
C ALA A 52 2.25 -9.19 -1.47
N GLY A 53 2.91 -10.20 -0.89
CA GLY A 53 4.23 -10.05 -0.28
C GLY A 53 5.28 -9.60 -1.28
N HIS A 54 5.30 -10.19 -2.49
CA HIS A 54 6.20 -9.73 -3.56
C HIS A 54 5.96 -8.27 -3.96
N LEU A 55 4.69 -7.85 -4.10
CA LEU A 55 4.36 -6.45 -4.41
C LEU A 55 4.81 -5.51 -3.29
N LEU A 56 4.62 -5.91 -2.04
CA LEU A 56 5.04 -5.16 -0.86
C LEU A 56 6.56 -4.97 -0.83
N ASP A 57 7.33 -6.02 -1.05
CA ASP A 57 8.80 -5.95 -1.16
C ASP A 57 9.24 -5.02 -2.31
N LEU A 58 8.58 -5.10 -3.47
CA LEU A 58 8.88 -4.25 -4.62
C LEU A 58 8.65 -2.77 -4.32
N ILE A 59 7.55 -2.44 -3.63
CA ILE A 59 7.16 -1.08 -3.28
C ILE A 59 8.08 -0.52 -2.19
N GLN A 60 8.23 -1.25 -1.09
CA GLN A 60 9.05 -0.84 0.05
C GLN A 60 10.52 -0.76 -0.30
N GLY A 61 11.02 -1.66 -1.16
CA GLY A 61 12.38 -1.63 -1.69
C GLY A 61 12.72 -0.36 -2.48
N ARG A 62 11.71 0.43 -2.89
CA ARG A 62 11.88 1.76 -3.52
C ARG A 62 11.76 2.92 -2.53
N GLY A 63 11.64 2.65 -1.23
CA GLY A 63 11.46 3.67 -0.20
C GLY A 63 10.06 4.32 -0.22
N VAL A 64 9.08 3.59 -0.76
CA VAL A 64 7.68 4.01 -0.85
C VAL A 64 6.87 3.19 0.14
N ALA A 65 5.99 3.83 0.91
CA ALA A 65 5.15 3.11 1.87
C ALA A 65 4.14 2.21 1.13
N CYS A 66 3.94 1.00 1.61
CA CYS A 66 2.93 0.06 1.11
C CYS A 66 1.84 -0.17 2.16
N LEU A 67 0.59 0.12 1.80
CA LEU A 67 -0.58 -0.03 2.66
C LEU A 67 -1.48 -1.14 2.13
N ILE A 68 -2.21 -1.80 3.03
CA ILE A 68 -3.23 -2.80 2.69
C ILE A 68 -4.63 -2.27 3.02
N GLU A 69 -5.57 -2.46 2.10
CA GLU A 69 -6.96 -2.07 2.29
C GLU A 69 -7.74 -3.12 3.10
N ALA A 70 -8.38 -2.66 4.18
CA ALA A 70 -9.41 -3.37 4.96
C ALA A 70 -9.07 -4.74 5.57
N ASP A 71 -7.85 -5.29 5.39
CA ASP A 71 -7.40 -6.53 6.02
C ASP A 71 -6.20 -6.28 6.94
N ALA A 72 -6.51 -5.96 8.20
CA ALA A 72 -5.48 -5.59 9.18
C ALA A 72 -4.55 -6.74 9.54
N ARG A 73 -5.08 -7.97 9.56
CA ARG A 73 -4.29 -9.16 9.86
C ARG A 73 -3.34 -9.50 8.73
N LEU A 74 -3.77 -9.33 7.47
CA LEU A 74 -2.89 -9.50 6.32
C LEU A 74 -1.76 -8.47 6.34
N GLY A 75 -2.09 -7.20 6.62
CA GLY A 75 -1.09 -6.14 6.80
C GLY A 75 -0.03 -6.47 7.85
N GLU A 76 -0.47 -6.92 9.02
CA GLU A 76 0.42 -7.38 10.10
C GLU A 76 1.31 -8.55 9.66
N ARG A 77 0.72 -9.61 9.08
CA ARG A 77 1.46 -10.81 8.66
C ARG A 77 2.51 -10.51 7.59
N LEU A 78 2.18 -9.66 6.63
CA LEU A 78 3.07 -9.33 5.51
C LEU A 78 4.03 -8.17 5.81
N GLY A 79 3.88 -7.47 6.93
CA GLY A 79 4.74 -6.34 7.29
C GLY A 79 4.44 -5.07 6.49
N ALA A 80 3.17 -4.79 6.19
CA ALA A 80 2.76 -3.55 5.55
C ALA A 80 3.04 -2.34 6.44
N ASP A 81 3.35 -1.19 5.84
CA ASP A 81 3.65 0.05 6.57
C ASP A 81 2.40 0.67 7.21
N GLY A 82 1.22 0.27 6.75
CA GLY A 82 -0.04 0.72 7.33
C GLY A 82 -1.26 0.09 6.68
N LEU A 83 -2.42 0.60 7.09
CA LEU A 83 -3.72 0.19 6.61
C LEU A 83 -4.54 1.35 6.08
N HIS A 84 -5.33 1.05 5.05
CA HIS A 84 -6.44 1.88 4.63
C HIS A 84 -7.74 1.21 5.08
N ILE A 85 -8.50 1.89 5.93
CA ILE A 85 -9.79 1.42 6.41
C ILE A 85 -10.82 2.53 6.24
N GLU A 86 -12.08 2.15 6.05
CA GLU A 86 -13.20 3.08 6.08
C GLU A 86 -13.30 3.76 7.46
N ALA A 87 -14.06 4.87 7.51
CA ALA A 87 -14.31 5.62 8.73
C ALA A 87 -15.24 4.85 9.69
N ASP A 88 -14.71 3.79 10.29
CA ASP A 88 -15.39 2.90 11.22
C ASP A 88 -14.56 2.70 12.50
N ASP A 89 -15.12 3.10 13.64
CA ASP A 89 -14.45 3.09 14.95
C ASP A 89 -14.10 1.67 15.42
N GLU A 90 -14.90 0.67 15.06
CA GLU A 90 -14.64 -0.71 15.43
C GLU A 90 -13.47 -1.30 14.63
N ALA A 91 -13.45 -1.07 13.32
CA ALA A 91 -12.36 -1.46 12.45
C ALA A 91 -11.04 -0.79 12.86
N TYR A 92 -11.09 0.51 13.18
CA TYR A 92 -9.91 1.24 13.67
C TYR A 92 -9.35 0.64 14.97
N ARG A 93 -10.20 0.44 15.98
CA ARG A 93 -9.75 -0.14 17.27
C ARG A 93 -9.19 -1.54 17.08
N LYS A 94 -9.87 -2.41 16.33
CA LYS A 94 -9.38 -3.77 16.04
C LYS A 94 -8.02 -3.76 15.37
N ALA A 95 -7.78 -2.84 14.42
CA ALA A 95 -6.49 -2.71 13.75
C ALA A 95 -5.38 -2.19 14.69
N ARG A 96 -5.74 -1.42 15.73
CA ARG A 96 -4.79 -0.91 16.74
C ARG A 96 -4.43 -1.92 17.83
N ASP A 97 -5.23 -2.96 17.99
CA ASP A 97 -5.06 -4.02 19.00
C ASP A 97 -4.25 -5.23 18.48
N LEU A 98 -3.81 -5.21 17.22
CA LEU A 98 -2.83 -6.14 16.65
C LEU A 98 -1.42 -5.75 17.10
#